data_AF-A0A395JNP6-F1
#
_entry.id   AF-A0A395JNP6-F1
#
_cell.length_a   1.000
_cell.length_b   1.000
_cell.length_c   1.000
_cell.angle_alpha   90.00
_cell.angle_beta   90.00
_cell.angle_gamma   90.00
#
_symmetry.space_group_name_H-M   'P 1'
#
loop_
_entity.id
_entity.type
_entity.pdbx_description
1 polymer ?
#
loop_
_entity_poly.entity_id
_entity_poly.type
_entity_poly.pdbx_seq_one_letter_code
_entity_poly.pdbx_strand_id
1 'polypeptide(L)'
;MTTRQPITARNPRIDLLRGWLIFLVVVGHIVLGSVHDNFIRYAIYSFHMPLFIGLTGYLVNPDKLKSSSLFAVGWRYWWRVGLPFMLAFLFFTGVLLLHASREGRLDNTLVISYLVTPYYHLWFVPTLVLWVLGFWLSLKLRIPIIVLLLVMLALSAIWSVFPAHQLPAYLAVLLSKKVVYFFSFFLFGAWLRTPSGHRLLRAVMTVKVIPMAVVLMTASIYLVQIGVDKSSLKGLAWLLMNCTLVAIGVQWAKSTQSKKPAKRAADNPSLISNIMIVMGRISLPIYLWHVVPMFLLKGWDIHETQPLIYYAVSIASVAAIIALLIWLENKFVVTNKLVYGN
;
A
#
# COMPACT_ATOMS: atom_id res chain seq x y z
N MET A 1 7.53 -21.47 33.49
CA MET A 1 6.27 -20.75 33.22
C MET A 1 6.56 -19.58 32.28
N THR A 2 6.42 -19.77 30.98
CA THR A 2 6.56 -18.70 29.98
C THR A 2 5.22 -17.99 29.85
N THR A 3 5.14 -16.80 30.43
CA THR A 3 4.01 -15.88 30.29
C THR A 3 3.89 -15.46 28.82
N ARG A 4 3.06 -16.19 28.06
CA ARG A 4 2.53 -15.70 26.79
C ARG A 4 1.87 -14.35 27.07
N GLN A 5 2.48 -13.27 26.60
CA GLN A 5 1.78 -11.98 26.56
C GLN A 5 0.50 -12.17 25.75
N PRO A 6 -0.66 -11.68 26.24
CA PRO A 6 -1.91 -11.80 25.50
C PRO A 6 -1.72 -11.11 24.15
N ILE A 7 -2.00 -11.84 23.07
CA ILE A 7 -2.12 -11.29 21.72
C ILE A 7 -3.10 -10.13 21.86
N THR A 8 -2.63 -8.89 21.71
CA THR A 8 -3.52 -7.73 21.61
C THR A 8 -4.58 -8.07 20.58
N ALA A 9 -5.84 -8.15 21.00
CA ALA A 9 -6.92 -8.72 20.20
C ALA A 9 -6.92 -8.10 18.80
N ARG A 10 -6.57 -8.94 17.80
CA ARG A 10 -6.49 -8.57 16.40
C ARG A 10 -7.83 -7.99 15.95
N ASN A 11 -7.81 -6.88 15.22
CA ASN A 11 -9.05 -6.24 14.78
C ASN A 11 -9.44 -6.75 13.37
N PRO A 12 -10.45 -7.62 13.25
CA PRO A 12 -10.84 -8.20 11.96
C PRO A 12 -11.33 -7.16 10.95
N ARG A 13 -11.78 -5.98 11.39
CA ARG A 13 -12.15 -4.90 10.45
C ARG A 13 -10.94 -4.27 9.78
N ILE A 14 -9.82 -4.16 10.50
CA ILE A 14 -8.57 -3.68 9.90
C ILE A 14 -8.14 -4.68 8.81
N ASP A 15 -8.23 -5.97 9.10
CA ASP A 15 -7.93 -7.01 8.11
C ASP A 15 -8.92 -6.97 6.94
N LEU A 16 -10.22 -6.85 7.19
CA LEU A 16 -11.24 -6.72 6.13
C LEU A 16 -10.96 -5.52 5.20
N LEU A 17 -10.60 -4.35 5.76
CA LEU A 17 -10.22 -3.19 4.96
C LEU A 17 -8.96 -3.45 4.13
N ARG A 18 -7.92 -4.03 4.74
CA ARG A 18 -6.69 -4.40 4.02
C ARG A 18 -6.96 -5.44 2.93
N GLY A 19 -7.90 -6.36 3.16
CA GLY A 19 -8.37 -7.35 2.21
C GLY A 19 -8.94 -6.74 0.95
N TRP A 20 -9.88 -5.80 1.10
CA TRP A 20 -10.43 -5.06 -0.03
C TRP A 20 -9.34 -4.25 -0.76
N LEU A 21 -8.45 -3.59 -0.03
CA LEU A 21 -7.38 -2.80 -0.63
C LEU A 21 -6.39 -3.66 -1.43
N ILE A 22 -6.00 -4.83 -0.92
CA ILE A 22 -5.10 -5.73 -1.65
C ILE A 22 -5.82 -6.40 -2.83
N PHE A 23 -7.11 -6.69 -2.70
CA PHE A 23 -7.92 -7.15 -3.83
C PHE A 23 -7.96 -6.10 -4.96
N LEU A 24 -8.15 -4.81 -4.63
CA LEU A 24 -8.11 -3.72 -5.61
C LEU A 24 -6.74 -3.60 -6.29
N VAL A 25 -5.63 -3.82 -5.57
CA VAL A 25 -4.29 -3.89 -6.18
C VAL A 25 -4.26 -4.97 -7.26
N VAL A 26 -4.70 -6.19 -6.93
CA VAL A 26 -4.74 -7.31 -7.87
C VAL A 26 -5.55 -6.97 -9.12
N VAL A 27 -6.78 -6.47 -8.94
CA VAL A 27 -7.65 -6.07 -10.06
C VAL A 27 -6.98 -4.99 -10.91
N GLY A 28 -6.36 -3.98 -10.29
CA GLY A 28 -5.69 -2.88 -10.98
C GLY A 28 -4.49 -3.31 -11.84
N HIS A 29 -3.85 -4.45 -11.54
CA HIS A 29 -2.77 -5.01 -12.34
C HIS A 29 -3.26 -5.98 -13.43
N ILE A 30 -4.38 -6.68 -13.21
CA ILE A 30 -4.99 -7.56 -14.21
C ILE A 30 -5.53 -6.73 -15.38
N VAL A 31 -6.20 -5.60 -15.10
CA VAL A 31 -6.80 -4.74 -16.13
C VAL A 31 -5.74 -4.17 -17.09
N LEU A 32 -5.92 -4.37 -18.40
CA LEU A 32 -5.04 -3.87 -19.45
C LEU A 32 -5.22 -2.37 -19.72
N GLY A 33 -4.24 -1.76 -20.39
CA GLY A 33 -4.20 -0.34 -20.72
C GLY A 33 -3.44 0.50 -19.68
N SER A 34 -3.07 1.72 -20.07
CA SER A 34 -2.40 2.65 -19.15
C SER A 34 -3.36 3.16 -18.07
N VAL A 35 -2.82 3.77 -17.00
CA VAL A 35 -3.66 4.37 -15.95
C VAL A 35 -4.52 5.51 -16.51
N HIS A 36 -4.11 6.18 -17.57
CA HIS A 36 -4.83 7.33 -18.15
C HIS A 36 -5.85 6.91 -19.20
N ASP A 37 -5.69 5.72 -19.79
CA ASP A 37 -6.57 5.24 -20.87
C ASP A 37 -7.65 4.27 -20.35
N ASN A 38 -7.51 3.78 -19.12
CA ASN A 38 -8.44 2.82 -18.53
C ASN A 38 -9.13 3.40 -17.29
N PHE A 39 -10.44 3.66 -17.39
CA PHE A 39 -11.24 4.22 -16.30
C PHE A 39 -11.19 3.38 -15.01
N ILE A 40 -11.27 2.05 -15.10
CA ILE A 40 -11.24 1.16 -13.94
C ILE A 40 -9.89 1.30 -13.24
N ARG A 41 -8.79 1.25 -14.00
CA ARG A 41 -7.45 1.41 -13.46
C ARG A 41 -7.26 2.80 -12.86
N TYR A 42 -7.69 3.85 -13.54
CA TYR A 42 -7.64 5.21 -13.04
C TYR A 42 -8.38 5.37 -11.70
N ALA A 43 -9.62 4.86 -11.62
CA ALA A 43 -10.43 4.91 -10.42
C ALA A 43 -9.79 4.15 -9.25
N ILE A 44 -9.31 2.92 -9.48
CA ILE A 44 -8.63 2.12 -8.45
C ILE A 44 -7.39 2.85 -7.92
N TYR A 45 -6.48 3.28 -8.81
CA TYR A 45 -5.22 3.93 -8.44
C TYR A 45 -5.41 5.31 -7.81
N SER A 46 -6.59 5.91 -7.96
CA SER A 46 -6.91 7.19 -7.32
C SER A 46 -6.99 7.09 -5.80
N PHE A 47 -7.30 5.94 -5.19
CA PHE A 47 -7.51 5.89 -3.75
C PHE A 47 -6.92 4.71 -3.00
N HIS A 48 -6.72 3.55 -3.64
CA HIS A 48 -6.33 2.36 -2.88
C HIS A 48 -4.95 2.52 -2.21
N MET A 49 -3.95 3.10 -2.91
CA MET A 49 -2.62 3.31 -2.35
C MET A 49 -2.62 4.31 -1.19
N PRO A 50 -3.14 5.55 -1.34
CA PRO A 50 -3.24 6.49 -0.21
C PRO A 50 -3.94 5.89 1.00
N LEU A 51 -5.03 5.16 0.78
CA LEU A 51 -5.79 4.51 1.86
C LEU A 51 -4.98 3.40 2.54
N PHE A 52 -4.31 2.55 1.77
CA PHE A 52 -3.44 1.49 2.31
C PHE A 52 -2.26 2.06 3.11
N ILE A 53 -1.64 3.12 2.60
CA ILE A 53 -0.51 3.81 3.24
C ILE A 53 -0.94 4.54 4.51
N GLY A 54 -2.07 5.27 4.46
CA GLY A 54 -2.64 5.94 5.63
C GLY A 54 -3.03 4.96 6.74
N LEU A 55 -3.64 3.82 6.36
CA LEU A 55 -3.91 2.75 7.32
C LEU A 55 -2.61 2.17 7.91
N THR A 56 -1.57 1.98 7.09
CA THR A 56 -0.26 1.50 7.55
C THR A 56 0.35 2.45 8.57
N GLY A 57 0.35 3.76 8.30
CA GLY A 57 0.81 4.79 9.24
C GLY A 57 0.01 4.80 10.55
N TYR A 58 -1.31 4.63 10.48
CA TYR A 58 -2.18 4.52 11.66
C TYR A 58 -1.87 3.30 12.54
N LEU A 59 -1.42 2.20 11.93
CA LEU A 59 -1.08 0.96 12.64
C LEU A 59 0.32 0.98 13.29
N VAL A 60 1.18 1.92 12.90
CA VAL A 60 2.49 2.10 13.56
C VAL A 60 2.27 2.61 14.98
N ASN A 61 2.98 1.99 15.93
CA ASN A 61 2.99 2.42 17.33
C ASN A 61 4.13 3.43 17.55
N PRO A 62 3.84 4.74 17.75
CA PRO A 62 4.87 5.76 17.90
C PRO A 62 5.72 5.58 19.16
N ASP A 63 5.12 5.14 20.27
CA ASP A 63 5.82 4.96 21.55
C ASP A 63 6.85 3.83 21.45
N LYS A 64 6.45 2.69 20.88
CA LYS A 64 7.35 1.56 20.61
C LYS A 64 8.44 1.92 19.59
N LEU A 65 8.11 2.76 18.61
CA LEU A 65 9.08 3.21 17.62
C LEU A 65 10.11 4.14 18.25
N LYS A 66 9.66 5.14 19.03
CA LYS A 66 10.51 6.12 19.73
C LYS A 66 11.46 5.47 20.73
N SER A 67 11.02 4.43 21.46
CA SER A 67 11.86 3.73 22.43
C SER A 67 12.87 2.77 21.81
N SER A 68 12.71 2.40 20.52
CA SER A 68 13.62 1.47 19.85
C SER A 68 14.90 2.17 19.34
N SER A 69 16.01 1.44 19.31
CA SER A 69 17.24 1.84 18.60
C SER A 69 17.08 1.68 17.08
N LEU A 70 17.93 2.34 16.28
CA LEU A 70 17.90 2.24 14.81
C LEU A 70 18.05 0.78 14.36
N PHE A 71 19.02 0.07 14.92
CA PHE A 71 19.27 -1.34 14.62
C PHE A 71 18.06 -2.22 14.96
N ALA A 72 17.42 -2.01 16.11
CA ALA A 72 16.23 -2.78 16.50
C ALA A 72 15.04 -2.54 15.56
N VAL A 73 14.87 -1.30 15.05
CA VAL A 73 13.85 -0.99 14.04
C VAL A 73 14.20 -1.68 12.72
N GLY A 74 15.43 -1.50 12.22
CA GLY A 74 15.90 -2.11 10.98
C GLY A 74 15.75 -3.63 11.00
N TRP A 75 16.23 -4.29 12.06
CA TRP A 75 16.15 -5.74 12.24
C TRP A 75 14.70 -6.25 12.26
N ARG A 76 13.79 -5.54 12.94
CA ARG A 76 12.37 -5.90 12.98
C ARG A 76 11.74 -5.83 11.59
N TYR A 77 12.00 -4.77 10.84
CA TYR A 77 11.42 -4.62 9.50
C TYR A 77 12.10 -5.50 8.47
N TRP A 78 13.38 -5.84 8.65
CA TRP A 78 14.08 -6.85 7.85
C TRP A 78 13.34 -8.18 7.87
N TRP A 79 13.09 -8.77 9.04
CA TRP A 79 12.40 -10.06 9.11
C TRP A 79 10.92 -9.98 8.72
N ARG A 80 10.25 -8.87 8.99
CA ARG A 80 8.80 -8.75 8.74
C ARG A 80 8.42 -8.41 7.31
N VAL A 81 9.25 -7.64 6.62
CA VAL A 81 8.94 -7.18 5.24
C VAL A 81 10.15 -7.26 4.31
N GLY A 82 11.37 -7.00 4.82
CA GLY A 82 12.58 -6.94 4.01
C GLY A 82 12.96 -8.27 3.39
N LEU A 83 12.99 -9.36 4.17
CA LEU A 83 13.36 -10.68 3.68
C LEU A 83 12.33 -11.25 2.68
N PRO A 84 11.00 -11.24 2.95
CA PRO A 84 10.03 -11.62 1.93
C PRO A 84 10.15 -10.79 0.64
N PHE A 85 10.37 -9.48 0.78
CA PHE A 85 10.63 -8.61 -0.36
C PHE A 85 11.89 -9.00 -1.12
N MET A 86 12.97 -9.36 -0.43
CA MET A 86 14.23 -9.70 -1.10
C MET A 86 14.11 -10.97 -1.93
N LEU A 87 13.34 -11.95 -1.45
CA LEU A 87 13.03 -13.14 -2.25
C LEU A 87 12.26 -12.80 -3.53
N ALA A 88 11.22 -11.96 -3.41
CA ALA A 88 10.47 -11.51 -4.58
C ALA A 88 11.34 -10.67 -5.52
N PHE A 89 12.12 -9.73 -5.00
CA PHE A 89 13.02 -8.88 -5.76
C PHE A 89 14.02 -9.71 -6.56
N LEU A 90 14.71 -10.66 -5.91
CA LEU A 90 15.66 -11.55 -6.60
C LEU A 90 14.97 -12.40 -7.67
N PHE A 91 13.75 -12.89 -7.42
CA PHE A 91 12.98 -13.61 -8.43
C PHE A 91 12.69 -12.76 -9.67
N PHE A 92 12.09 -11.57 -9.50
CA PHE A 92 11.74 -10.72 -10.64
C PHE A 92 12.98 -10.20 -11.37
N THR A 93 14.01 -9.76 -10.65
CA THR A 93 15.29 -9.33 -11.23
C THR A 93 15.96 -10.47 -11.99
N GLY A 94 15.98 -11.68 -11.43
CA GLY A 94 16.53 -12.86 -12.10
C GLY A 94 15.82 -13.18 -13.41
N VAL A 95 14.48 -13.16 -13.44
CA VAL A 95 13.74 -13.42 -14.68
C VAL A 95 13.93 -12.30 -15.71
N LEU A 96 14.05 -11.03 -15.30
CA LEU A 96 14.35 -9.93 -16.22
C LEU A 96 15.74 -10.06 -16.84
N LEU A 97 16.75 -10.44 -16.04
CA LEU A 97 18.10 -10.70 -16.53
C LEU A 97 18.14 -11.89 -17.49
N LEU A 98 17.39 -12.96 -17.22
CA LEU A 98 17.29 -14.10 -18.14
C LEU A 98 16.66 -13.71 -19.48
N HIS A 99 15.59 -12.91 -19.49
CA HIS A 99 15.01 -12.41 -20.75
C HIS A 99 15.98 -11.49 -21.49
N ALA A 100 16.58 -10.53 -20.80
CA ALA A 100 17.58 -9.65 -21.40
C ALA A 100 18.77 -10.43 -21.99
N SER A 101 19.19 -11.52 -21.34
CA SER A 101 20.23 -12.42 -21.84
C SER A 101 19.82 -13.13 -23.12
N ARG A 102 18.59 -13.65 -23.19
CA ARG A 102 18.08 -14.37 -24.35
C ARG A 102 17.91 -13.47 -25.57
N GLU A 103 17.57 -12.21 -25.33
CA GLU A 103 17.39 -11.20 -26.38
C GLU A 103 18.70 -10.48 -26.75
N GLY A 104 19.84 -10.85 -26.14
CA GLY A 104 21.14 -10.22 -26.42
C GLY A 104 21.23 -8.75 -25.97
N ARG A 105 20.37 -8.33 -25.03
CA ARG A 105 20.27 -6.94 -24.54
C ARG A 105 21.04 -6.68 -23.24
N LEU A 106 21.87 -7.63 -22.79
CA LEU A 106 22.63 -7.46 -21.55
C LEU A 106 23.76 -6.45 -21.75
N ASP A 107 23.69 -5.36 -21.00
CA ASP A 107 24.79 -4.44 -20.78
C ASP A 107 24.95 -4.13 -19.28
N ASN A 108 26.08 -3.53 -18.89
CA ASN A 108 26.37 -3.20 -17.50
C ASN A 108 25.33 -2.22 -16.91
N THR A 109 24.82 -1.31 -17.72
CA THR A 109 23.88 -0.27 -17.29
C THR A 109 22.53 -0.88 -16.91
N LEU A 110 22.02 -1.81 -17.72
CA LEU A 110 20.77 -2.53 -17.54
C LEU A 110 20.85 -3.46 -16.34
N VAL A 111 21.99 -4.16 -16.17
CA VAL A 111 22.25 -5.00 -15.00
C VAL A 111 22.20 -4.17 -13.72
N ILE A 112 22.92 -3.05 -13.68
CA ILE A 112 22.90 -2.13 -12.52
C ILE A 112 21.48 -1.59 -12.30
N SER A 113 20.78 -1.22 -13.37
CA SER A 113 19.40 -0.72 -13.30
C SER A 113 18.47 -1.74 -12.63
N TYR A 114 18.51 -3.02 -13.02
CA TYR A 114 17.69 -4.07 -12.42
C TYR A 114 18.09 -4.47 -11.00
N LEU A 115 19.34 -4.22 -10.59
CA LEU A 115 19.81 -4.47 -9.22
C LEU A 115 19.50 -3.32 -8.25
N VAL A 116 19.35 -2.09 -8.76
CA VAL A 116 19.05 -0.91 -7.93
C VAL A 116 17.56 -0.59 -7.93
N THR A 117 16.86 -0.82 -9.04
CA THR A 117 15.45 -0.46 -9.18
C THR A 117 14.55 -1.71 -9.12
N PRO A 118 13.70 -1.85 -8.10
CA PRO A 118 12.79 -2.98 -8.01
C PRO A 118 11.75 -2.95 -9.12
N TYR A 119 11.33 -4.14 -9.55
CA TYR A 119 10.28 -4.29 -10.56
C TYR A 119 9.02 -3.50 -10.17
N TYR A 120 8.32 -2.98 -11.17
CA TYR A 120 7.48 -1.80 -11.03
C TYR A 120 6.45 -1.82 -9.90
N HIS A 121 5.88 -2.99 -9.53
CA HIS A 121 4.90 -3.12 -8.45
C HIS A 121 5.53 -3.21 -7.06
N LEU A 122 6.79 -3.62 -6.95
CA LEU A 122 7.48 -3.91 -5.68
C LEU A 122 7.92 -2.67 -4.89
N TRP A 123 7.76 -1.48 -5.45
CA TRP A 123 8.24 -0.21 -4.90
C TRP A 123 7.76 0.12 -3.48
N PHE A 124 6.59 -0.37 -3.05
CA PHE A 124 5.98 0.04 -1.77
C PHE A 124 6.79 -0.42 -0.55
N VAL A 125 7.42 -1.61 -0.59
CA VAL A 125 8.19 -2.13 0.55
C VAL A 125 9.43 -1.30 0.87
N PRO A 126 10.33 -0.99 -0.09
CA PRO A 126 11.48 -0.14 0.21
C PRO A 126 11.06 1.26 0.66
N THR A 127 10.01 1.85 0.06
CA THR A 127 9.50 3.15 0.51
C THR A 127 8.89 3.09 1.91
N LEU A 128 8.21 1.99 2.27
CA LEU A 128 7.69 1.79 3.62
C LEU A 128 8.82 1.77 4.66
N VAL A 129 9.92 1.07 4.37
CA VAL A 129 11.09 1.07 5.25
C VAL A 129 11.64 2.49 5.40
N LEU A 130 11.78 3.23 4.31
CA LEU A 130 12.21 4.64 4.34
C LEU A 130 11.27 5.51 5.17
N TRP A 131 9.95 5.38 5.01
CA TRP A 131 8.97 6.15 5.79
C TRP A 131 9.00 5.82 7.28
N VAL A 132 9.15 4.54 7.63
CA VAL A 132 9.27 4.11 9.02
C VAL A 132 10.54 4.68 9.65
N LEU A 133 11.66 4.63 8.94
CA LEU A 133 12.93 5.19 9.41
C LEU A 133 12.86 6.73 9.51
N GLY A 134 12.26 7.40 8.52
CA GLY A 134 12.02 8.84 8.56
C GLY A 134 11.10 9.25 9.72
N PHE A 135 10.04 8.49 9.97
CA PHE A 135 9.16 8.72 11.11
C PHE A 135 9.87 8.45 12.45
N TRP A 136 10.64 7.36 12.55
CA TRP A 136 11.50 7.09 13.71
C TRP A 136 12.45 8.26 14.00
N LEU A 137 13.14 8.76 12.97
CA LEU A 137 14.07 9.88 13.10
C LEU A 137 13.35 11.13 13.58
N SER A 138 12.17 11.44 13.02
CA SER A 138 11.36 12.58 13.46
C SER A 138 10.97 12.50 14.94
N LEU A 139 10.64 11.30 15.44
CA LEU A 139 10.31 11.06 16.85
C LEU A 139 11.53 11.21 17.76
N LYS A 140 12.73 10.81 17.30
CA LYS A 140 13.99 11.00 18.02
C LYS A 140 14.37 12.48 18.11
N LEU A 141 14.22 13.21 17.00
CA LEU A 141 14.45 14.65 16.92
C LEU A 141 13.34 15.50 17.55
N ARG A 142 12.28 14.86 18.08
CA ARG A 142 11.11 15.51 18.71
C ARG A 142 10.40 16.49 17.77
N ILE A 143 10.46 16.27 16.47
CA ILE A 143 9.74 17.07 15.47
C ILE A 143 8.23 16.79 15.64
N PRO A 144 7.38 17.82 15.81
CA PRO A 144 5.95 17.61 15.87
C PRO A 144 5.44 17.00 14.56
N ILE A 145 4.68 15.91 14.65
CA ILE A 145 4.17 15.20 13.46
C ILE A 145 3.37 16.11 12.52
N ILE A 146 2.68 17.13 13.06
CA ILE A 146 1.93 18.09 12.25
C ILE A 146 2.86 18.97 11.41
N VAL A 147 4.00 19.39 11.96
CA VAL A 147 5.02 20.17 11.24
C VAL A 147 5.58 19.31 10.11
N LEU A 148 5.94 18.06 10.41
CA LEU A 148 6.44 17.13 9.39
C LEU A 148 5.39 16.86 8.29
N LEU A 149 4.13 16.68 8.66
CA LEU A 149 3.03 16.52 7.70
C LEU A 149 2.88 17.73 6.79
N LEU A 150 2.90 18.95 7.35
CA LEU A 150 2.81 20.20 6.57
C LEU A 150 3.99 20.35 5.60
N VAL A 151 5.21 20.04 6.05
CA VAL A 151 6.39 20.05 5.17
C VAL A 151 6.22 19.03 4.04
N MET A 152 5.80 17.79 4.33
CA MET A 152 5.59 16.78 3.30
C MET A 152 4.46 17.15 2.33
N LEU A 153 3.39 17.81 2.80
CA LEU A 153 2.33 18.33 1.94
C LEU A 153 2.83 19.48 1.05
N ALA A 154 3.67 20.37 1.55
CA ALA A 154 4.28 21.43 0.76
C ALA A 154 5.21 20.86 -0.33
N LEU A 155 6.08 19.91 0.02
CA LEU A 155 6.94 19.21 -0.94
C LEU A 155 6.13 18.42 -1.97
N SER A 156 4.99 17.85 -1.56
CA SER A 156 4.03 17.17 -2.44
C SER A 156 3.40 18.13 -3.46
N ALA A 157 3.05 19.35 -3.02
CA ALA A 157 2.54 20.39 -3.89
C ALA A 157 3.61 20.86 -4.89
N ILE A 158 4.85 21.06 -4.44
CA ILE A 158 5.99 21.39 -5.32
C ILE A 158 6.16 20.31 -6.40
N TRP A 159 6.14 19.02 -6.03
CA TRP A 159 6.22 17.93 -7.01
C TRP A 159 5.08 17.95 -8.04
N SER A 160 3.86 18.34 -7.63
CA SER A 160 2.72 18.42 -8.56
C SER A 160 2.86 19.55 -9.58
N VAL A 161 3.63 20.59 -9.27
CA VAL A 161 3.85 21.75 -10.14
C VAL A 161 5.07 21.50 -11.04
N PHE A 162 6.23 21.19 -10.47
CA PHE A 162 7.49 21.10 -11.21
C PHE A 162 7.70 19.73 -11.87
N PRO A 163 7.98 19.66 -13.18
CA PRO A 163 8.38 18.41 -13.84
C PRO A 163 9.69 17.84 -13.26
N ALA A 164 9.79 16.51 -13.15
CA ALA A 164 10.95 15.84 -12.56
C ALA A 164 12.27 16.14 -13.29
N HIS A 165 12.24 16.37 -14.61
CA HIS A 165 13.44 16.68 -15.41
C HIS A 165 14.02 18.08 -15.12
N GLN A 166 13.26 18.96 -14.47
CA GLN A 166 13.72 20.30 -14.06
C GLN A 166 14.37 20.29 -12.68
N LEU A 167 14.35 19.15 -11.97
CA LEU A 167 14.94 18.99 -10.65
C LEU A 167 16.30 18.29 -10.77
N PRO A 168 17.30 18.64 -9.94
CA PRO A 168 18.53 17.85 -9.83
C PRO A 168 18.21 16.38 -9.56
N ALA A 169 18.94 15.44 -10.16
CA ALA A 169 18.61 14.02 -10.12
C ALA A 169 18.41 13.45 -8.70
N TYR A 170 19.28 13.83 -7.76
CA TYR A 170 19.15 13.42 -6.35
C TYR A 170 17.86 13.97 -5.71
N LEU A 171 17.48 15.21 -6.05
CA LEU A 171 16.28 15.85 -5.56
C LEU A 171 15.03 15.25 -6.22
N ALA A 172 15.09 14.87 -7.49
CA ALA A 172 13.99 14.21 -8.20
C ALA A 172 13.67 12.82 -7.59
N VAL A 173 14.68 12.08 -7.15
CA VAL A 173 14.50 10.80 -6.44
C VAL A 173 13.89 11.04 -5.06
N LEU A 174 14.46 11.99 -4.29
CA LEU A 174 13.98 12.32 -2.95
C LEU A 174 12.56 12.89 -2.96
N LEU A 175 12.23 13.74 -3.93
CA LEU A 175 10.90 14.33 -4.14
C LEU A 175 9.95 13.45 -4.93
N SER A 176 10.34 12.23 -5.29
CA SER A 176 9.48 11.36 -6.10
C SER A 176 8.11 11.16 -5.44
N LYS A 177 7.07 11.01 -6.27
CA LYS A 177 5.71 10.67 -5.82
C LYS A 177 5.70 9.50 -4.84
N LYS A 178 6.56 8.51 -5.10
CA LYS A 178 6.69 7.31 -4.28
C LYS A 178 7.25 7.57 -2.89
N VAL A 179 8.03 8.65 -2.68
CA VAL A 179 8.66 8.95 -1.40
C VAL A 179 7.90 10.05 -0.67
N VAL A 180 7.81 11.26 -1.20
CA VAL A 180 7.22 12.41 -0.46
C VAL A 180 5.71 12.37 -0.44
N TYR A 181 5.10 12.18 -1.61
CA TYR A 181 3.66 12.31 -1.79
C TYR A 181 2.91 11.31 -0.93
N PHE A 182 3.33 10.06 -0.96
CA PHE A 182 2.75 9.00 -0.15
C PHE A 182 3.18 9.03 1.32
N PHE A 183 4.34 9.61 1.67
CA PHE A 183 4.71 9.79 3.07
C PHE A 183 3.73 10.71 3.80
N SER A 184 3.15 11.71 3.11
CA SER A 184 2.11 12.56 3.70
C SER A 184 0.91 11.75 4.22
N PHE A 185 0.45 10.74 3.47
CA PHE A 185 -0.64 9.85 3.91
C PHE A 185 -0.23 8.97 5.07
N PHE A 186 1.00 8.44 5.06
CA PHE A 186 1.53 7.65 6.18
C PHE A 186 1.55 8.49 7.47
N LEU A 187 2.05 9.73 7.39
CA LEU A 187 2.09 10.67 8.50
C LEU A 187 0.69 11.09 8.94
N PHE A 188 -0.23 11.33 8.00
CA PHE A 188 -1.62 11.63 8.31
C PHE A 188 -2.25 10.48 9.10
N GLY A 189 -2.07 9.24 8.66
CA GLY A 189 -2.46 8.03 9.38
C GLY A 189 -1.91 7.97 10.81
N ALA A 190 -0.61 8.20 10.97
CA ALA A 190 0.02 8.24 12.29
C ALA A 190 -0.51 9.40 13.16
N TRP A 191 -0.78 10.57 12.57
CA TRP A 191 -1.35 11.74 13.25
C TRP A 191 -2.79 11.50 13.75
N LEU A 192 -3.58 10.67 13.05
CA LEU A 192 -4.92 10.28 13.50
C LEU A 192 -4.94 9.55 14.86
N ARG A 193 -3.78 9.07 15.36
CA ARG A 193 -3.62 8.52 16.71
C ARG A 193 -3.49 9.58 17.80
N THR A 194 -3.20 10.84 17.46
CA THR A 194 -3.04 11.92 18.44
C THR A 194 -4.39 12.38 19.00
N PRO A 195 -4.44 13.12 20.12
CA PRO A 195 -5.69 13.69 20.63
C PRO A 195 -6.43 14.56 19.61
N SER A 196 -5.71 15.36 18.82
CA SER A 196 -6.28 16.16 17.72
C SER A 196 -6.85 15.28 16.60
N GLY A 197 -6.12 14.23 16.21
CA GLY A 197 -6.62 13.24 15.25
C GLY A 197 -7.89 12.55 15.72
N HIS A 198 -7.96 12.18 17.00
CA HIS A 198 -9.18 11.61 17.61
C HIS A 198 -10.37 12.57 17.55
N ARG A 199 -10.16 13.88 17.76
CA ARG A 199 -11.21 14.89 17.59
C ARG A 199 -11.72 14.93 16.15
N LEU A 200 -10.82 14.92 15.17
CA LEU A 200 -11.20 14.86 13.76
C LEU A 200 -12.02 13.61 13.44
N LEU A 201 -11.55 12.43 13.84
CA LEU A 201 -12.26 11.17 13.58
C LEU A 201 -13.68 11.15 14.16
N ARG A 202 -13.88 11.75 15.35
CA ARG A 202 -15.21 11.93 15.93
C ARG A 202 -16.05 12.88 15.09
N ALA A 203 -15.53 14.06 14.76
CA ALA A 203 -16.24 15.07 13.97
C ALA A 203 -16.68 14.55 12.60
N VAL A 204 -15.79 13.86 11.88
CA VAL A 204 -16.08 13.23 10.58
C VAL A 204 -17.29 12.31 10.66
N MET A 205 -17.44 11.51 11.73
CA MET A 205 -18.56 10.56 11.83
C MET A 205 -19.81 11.10 12.53
N THR A 206 -19.74 12.25 13.21
CA THR A 206 -20.93 12.90 13.76
C THR A 206 -21.91 13.28 12.64
N VAL A 207 -21.39 13.65 11.46
CA VAL A 207 -22.20 14.07 10.32
C VAL A 207 -21.92 13.17 9.12
N LYS A 208 -22.25 11.87 9.23
CA LYS A 208 -21.95 10.80 8.24
C LYS A 208 -22.13 11.18 6.76
N VAL A 209 -23.09 12.05 6.45
CA VAL A 209 -23.40 12.53 5.10
C VAL A 209 -22.30 13.44 4.54
N ILE A 210 -21.72 14.32 5.35
CA ILE A 210 -20.76 15.33 4.88
C ILE A 210 -19.47 14.69 4.35
N PRO A 211 -18.78 13.77 5.06
CA PRO A 211 -17.58 13.13 4.51
C PRO A 211 -17.85 12.35 3.24
N MET A 212 -19.01 11.68 3.14
CA MET A 212 -19.38 10.95 1.94
C MET A 212 -19.63 11.91 0.77
N ALA A 213 -20.33 13.02 1.00
CA ALA A 213 -20.52 14.06 0.00
C ALA A 213 -19.19 14.67 -0.46
N VAL A 214 -18.25 14.92 0.46
CA VAL A 214 -16.89 15.38 0.13
C VAL A 214 -16.17 14.36 -0.74
N VAL A 215 -16.21 13.08 -0.40
CA VAL A 215 -15.61 12.00 -1.21
C VAL A 215 -16.24 11.95 -2.60
N LEU A 216 -17.57 11.97 -2.71
CA LEU A 216 -18.25 11.91 -4.00
C LEU A 216 -17.95 13.12 -4.88
N MET A 217 -17.98 14.32 -4.30
CA MET A 217 -17.68 15.57 -5.02
C MET A 217 -16.25 15.58 -5.52
N THR A 218 -15.28 15.28 -4.64
CA THR A 218 -13.86 15.29 -4.98
C THR A 218 -13.47 14.15 -5.92
N ALA A 219 -14.09 12.97 -5.79
CA ALA A 219 -13.95 11.87 -6.73
C ALA A 219 -14.48 12.27 -8.12
N SER A 220 -15.64 12.92 -8.19
CA SER A 220 -16.21 13.40 -9.46
C SER A 220 -15.27 14.40 -10.14
N ILE A 221 -14.76 15.39 -9.41
CA ILE A 221 -13.78 16.36 -9.93
C ILE A 221 -12.53 15.65 -10.46
N TYR A 222 -12.02 14.65 -9.73
CA TYR A 222 -10.82 13.90 -10.13
C TYR A 222 -11.05 13.00 -11.35
N LEU A 223 -12.22 12.34 -11.43
CA LEU A 223 -12.58 11.40 -12.49
C LEU A 223 -12.92 12.11 -13.80
N VAL A 224 -13.59 13.27 -13.75
CA VAL A 224 -13.86 14.09 -14.93
C VAL A 224 -12.57 14.61 -15.59
N GLN A 225 -11.50 14.74 -14.81
CA GLN A 225 -10.19 15.19 -15.29
C GLN A 225 -9.25 14.03 -15.66
N ILE A 226 -9.79 12.86 -16.04
CA ILE A 226 -9.00 11.79 -16.66
C ILE A 226 -8.30 12.33 -17.92
N GLY A 227 -7.03 11.96 -18.13
CA GLY A 227 -6.21 12.49 -19.24
C GLY A 227 -5.62 13.91 -19.03
N VAL A 228 -6.04 14.67 -18.01
CA VAL A 228 -5.41 15.97 -17.69
C VAL A 228 -4.13 15.75 -16.87
N ASP A 229 -2.98 16.14 -17.41
CA ASP A 229 -1.67 15.84 -16.80
C ASP A 229 -1.43 16.56 -15.47
N LYS A 230 -1.68 17.87 -15.39
CA LYS A 230 -1.45 18.68 -14.18
C LYS A 230 -2.52 19.74 -13.97
N SER A 231 -3.17 19.70 -12.82
CA SER A 231 -4.11 20.74 -12.36
C SER A 231 -4.08 20.80 -10.84
N SER A 232 -3.93 22.00 -10.28
CA SER A 232 -3.95 22.21 -8.83
C SER A 232 -5.28 21.80 -8.22
N LEU A 233 -6.39 22.02 -8.94
CA LEU A 233 -7.72 21.57 -8.52
C LEU A 233 -7.81 20.04 -8.47
N LYS A 234 -7.25 19.35 -9.48
CA LYS A 234 -7.16 17.88 -9.52
C LYS A 234 -6.42 17.33 -8.30
N GLY A 235 -5.24 17.90 -8.04
CA GLY A 235 -4.37 17.49 -6.94
C GLY A 235 -5.02 17.74 -5.58
N LEU A 236 -5.67 18.89 -5.40
CA LEU A 236 -6.39 19.23 -4.17
C LEU A 236 -7.61 18.34 -3.95
N ALA A 237 -8.44 18.13 -4.98
CA ALA A 237 -9.59 17.24 -4.91
C ALA A 237 -9.14 15.81 -4.53
N TRP A 238 -8.12 15.29 -5.21
CA TRP A 238 -7.55 13.99 -4.92
C TRP A 238 -7.01 13.86 -3.49
N LEU A 239 -6.30 14.88 -2.99
CA LEU A 239 -5.76 14.89 -1.63
C LEU A 239 -6.88 14.89 -0.60
N LEU A 240 -7.87 15.77 -0.76
CA LEU A 240 -9.03 15.87 0.11
C LEU A 240 -9.80 14.55 0.15
N MET A 241 -10.11 13.99 -1.04
CA MET A 241 -10.77 12.69 -1.18
C MET A 241 -10.07 11.63 -0.33
N ASN A 242 -8.76 11.51 -0.49
CA ASN A 242 -7.97 10.45 0.14
C ASN A 242 -7.78 10.66 1.64
N CYS A 243 -7.57 11.90 2.10
CA CYS A 243 -7.54 12.20 3.54
C CYS A 243 -8.89 11.87 4.20
N THR A 244 -10.00 12.19 3.54
CA THR A 244 -11.34 11.84 4.02
C THR A 244 -11.55 10.33 4.03
N LEU A 245 -11.18 9.61 2.97
CA LEU A 245 -11.26 8.14 2.91
C LEU A 245 -10.42 7.46 4.00
N VAL A 246 -9.20 7.94 4.26
CA VAL A 246 -8.35 7.44 5.35
C VAL A 246 -9.04 7.64 6.70
N ALA A 247 -9.59 8.83 6.97
CA ALA A 247 -10.30 9.11 8.21
C ALA A 247 -11.55 8.20 8.39
N ILE A 248 -12.35 8.04 7.34
CA ILE A 248 -13.52 7.14 7.32
C ILE A 248 -13.07 5.70 7.59
N GLY A 249 -12.06 5.20 6.86
CA GLY A 249 -11.56 3.84 6.98
C GLY A 249 -11.03 3.52 8.38
N VAL A 250 -10.23 4.43 8.95
CA VAL A 250 -9.71 4.31 10.33
C VAL A 250 -10.86 4.31 11.34
N GLN A 251 -11.81 5.22 11.23
CA GLN A 251 -12.90 5.31 12.19
C GLN A 251 -13.86 4.12 12.10
N TRP A 252 -14.15 3.62 10.89
CA TRP A 252 -14.90 2.40 10.68
C TRP A 252 -14.23 1.20 11.36
N ALA A 253 -12.91 1.08 11.21
CA ALA A 253 -12.11 0.06 11.88
C ALA A 253 -12.13 0.18 13.42
N LYS A 254 -12.16 1.40 13.97
CA LYS A 254 -12.21 1.64 15.42
C LYS A 254 -13.58 1.41 16.07
N SER A 255 -14.67 1.61 15.33
CA SER A 255 -16.03 1.67 15.90
C SER A 255 -16.50 0.40 16.64
N THR A 256 -15.79 -0.72 16.56
CA THR A 256 -16.04 -1.95 17.35
C THR A 256 -15.21 -2.10 18.63
N GLN A 257 -14.12 -1.36 18.82
CA GLN A 257 -13.31 -1.47 20.04
C GLN A 257 -14.02 -0.86 21.27
N SER A 258 -15.02 0.00 21.05
CA SER A 258 -15.63 0.84 22.09
C SER A 258 -16.96 0.32 22.64
N LYS A 259 -17.49 -0.82 22.18
CA LYS A 259 -18.73 -1.39 22.74
C LYS A 259 -18.43 -2.81 23.21
N LYS A 260 -18.82 -3.13 24.46
CA LYS A 260 -18.89 -4.49 25.04
C LYS A 260 -19.16 -5.51 23.93
N PRO A 261 -18.52 -6.70 23.92
CA PRO A 261 -18.60 -7.65 22.83
C PRO A 261 -20.07 -7.76 22.42
N ALA A 262 -20.39 -7.12 21.29
CA ALA A 262 -21.77 -6.93 20.89
C ALA A 262 -22.25 -8.31 20.49
N LYS A 263 -22.90 -8.98 21.45
CA LYS A 263 -23.46 -10.32 21.39
C LYS A 263 -24.61 -10.42 20.37
N ARG A 264 -24.64 -9.59 19.32
CA ARG A 264 -25.83 -9.36 18.49
C ARG A 264 -25.60 -8.88 17.03
N ALA A 265 -24.41 -9.04 16.45
CA ALA A 265 -24.23 -8.83 14.99
C ALA A 265 -23.03 -9.59 14.40
N ALA A 266 -22.56 -10.65 15.06
CA ALA A 266 -21.45 -11.51 14.61
C ALA A 266 -21.97 -12.90 14.23
N ASP A 267 -23.20 -12.98 13.73
CA ASP A 267 -23.76 -14.19 13.16
C ASP A 267 -23.14 -14.36 11.78
N ASN A 268 -22.20 -15.31 11.66
CA ASN A 268 -21.57 -15.78 10.42
C ASN A 268 -21.22 -14.69 9.40
N PRO A 269 -20.03 -14.05 9.51
CA PRO A 269 -19.51 -13.23 8.41
C PRO A 269 -19.63 -14.00 7.08
N SER A 270 -20.12 -13.32 6.05
CA SER A 270 -20.28 -13.92 4.71
C SER A 270 -18.96 -14.52 4.24
N LEU A 271 -19.04 -15.51 3.34
CA LEU A 271 -17.85 -16.15 2.75
C LEU A 271 -16.87 -15.10 2.20
N ILE A 272 -17.38 -14.08 1.50
CA ILE A 272 -16.58 -12.97 0.96
C ILE A 272 -15.88 -12.20 2.09
N SER A 273 -16.58 -11.86 3.18
CA SER A 273 -15.98 -11.17 4.33
C SER A 273 -14.84 -11.99 4.94
N ASN A 274 -15.03 -13.30 5.09
CA ASN A 274 -13.99 -14.18 5.62
C ASN A 274 -12.77 -14.25 4.69
N ILE A 275 -12.99 -14.40 3.38
CA ILE A 275 -11.90 -14.38 2.40
C ILE A 275 -11.15 -13.04 2.47
N MET A 276 -11.85 -11.91 2.52
CA MET A 276 -11.22 -10.60 2.60
C MET A 276 -10.44 -10.41 3.92
N ILE A 277 -10.95 -10.87 5.05
CA ILE A 277 -10.21 -10.85 6.33
C ILE A 277 -8.92 -11.65 6.22
N VAL A 278 -8.98 -12.84 5.61
CA VAL A 278 -7.78 -13.67 5.40
C VAL A 278 -6.82 -12.97 4.44
N MET A 279 -7.29 -12.47 3.30
CA MET A 279 -6.44 -11.73 2.34
C MET A 279 -5.77 -10.51 2.98
N GLY A 280 -6.47 -9.76 3.84
CA GLY A 280 -5.89 -8.65 4.57
C GLY A 280 -4.84 -9.06 5.61
N ARG A 281 -4.99 -10.26 6.19
CA ARG A 281 -4.00 -10.85 7.07
C ARG A 281 -2.72 -11.23 6.35
N ILE A 282 -2.83 -11.81 5.16
CA ILE A 282 -1.71 -12.25 4.33
C ILE A 282 -1.41 -11.26 3.19
N SER A 283 -1.69 -9.97 3.38
CA SER A 283 -1.62 -8.98 2.31
C SER A 283 -0.21 -8.82 1.72
N LEU A 284 0.85 -9.03 2.52
CA LEU A 284 2.24 -8.91 2.07
C LEU A 284 2.60 -9.94 0.99
N PRO A 285 2.47 -11.26 1.22
CA PRO A 285 2.79 -12.22 0.17
C PRO A 285 1.89 -12.08 -1.05
N ILE A 286 0.59 -11.74 -0.89
CA ILE A 286 -0.27 -11.43 -2.05
C ILE A 286 0.33 -10.27 -2.86
N TYR A 287 0.68 -9.16 -2.19
CA TYR A 287 1.31 -8.01 -2.82
C TYR A 287 2.59 -8.39 -3.59
N LEU A 288 3.45 -9.23 -3.00
CA LEU A 288 4.72 -9.60 -3.63
C LEU A 288 4.54 -10.46 -4.88
N TRP A 289 3.62 -11.43 -4.85
CA TRP A 289 3.57 -12.52 -5.83
C TRP A 289 2.40 -12.46 -6.82
N HIS A 290 1.39 -11.62 -6.60
CA HIS A 290 0.21 -11.56 -7.49
C HIS A 290 0.55 -11.21 -8.95
N VAL A 291 1.67 -10.50 -9.20
CA VAL A 291 2.06 -10.10 -10.56
C VAL A 291 2.68 -11.24 -11.37
N VAL A 292 3.10 -12.35 -10.73
CA VAL A 292 3.80 -13.45 -11.41
C VAL A 292 3.05 -13.96 -12.65
N PRO A 293 1.73 -14.27 -12.60
CA PRO A 293 1.07 -14.79 -13.79
C PRO A 293 0.97 -13.79 -14.93
N MET A 294 0.62 -12.54 -14.63
CA MET A 294 0.58 -11.47 -15.63
C MET A 294 1.96 -11.22 -16.23
N PHE A 295 3.02 -11.32 -15.41
CA PHE A 295 4.39 -11.17 -15.85
C PHE A 295 4.80 -12.25 -16.86
N LEU A 296 4.44 -13.52 -16.59
CA LEU A 296 4.68 -14.62 -17.54
C LEU A 296 3.87 -14.47 -18.83
N LEU A 297 2.58 -14.14 -18.72
CA LEU A 297 1.70 -13.96 -19.89
C LEU A 297 2.12 -12.79 -20.77
N LYS A 298 2.64 -11.70 -20.17
CA LYS A 298 3.17 -10.56 -20.91
C LYS A 298 4.49 -10.89 -21.59
N GLY A 299 5.33 -11.75 -21.00
CA GLY A 299 6.57 -12.21 -21.65
C GLY A 299 6.36 -13.06 -22.90
N TRP A 300 5.12 -13.52 -23.15
CA TRP A 300 4.72 -14.24 -24.37
C TRP A 300 3.74 -13.45 -25.24
N ASP A 301 3.59 -12.14 -25.00
CA ASP A 301 2.72 -11.24 -25.77
C ASP A 301 1.24 -11.69 -25.86
N ILE A 302 0.79 -12.56 -24.94
CA ILE A 302 -0.60 -13.06 -24.89
C ILE A 302 -1.58 -11.91 -24.64
N HIS A 303 -1.13 -10.89 -23.91
CA HIS A 303 -1.93 -9.69 -23.62
C HIS A 303 -2.26 -8.85 -24.86
N GLU A 304 -1.44 -8.91 -25.91
CA GLU A 304 -1.65 -8.19 -27.17
C GLU A 304 -2.39 -9.07 -28.18
N THR A 305 -1.99 -10.34 -28.27
CA THR A 305 -2.50 -11.27 -29.28
C THR A 305 -3.84 -11.92 -28.90
N GLN A 306 -4.07 -12.20 -27.61
CA GLN A 306 -5.24 -12.95 -27.13
C GLN A 306 -5.77 -12.40 -25.79
N PRO A 307 -6.39 -11.20 -25.78
CA PRO A 307 -6.79 -10.52 -24.54
C PRO A 307 -7.75 -11.32 -23.65
N LEU A 308 -8.68 -12.07 -24.25
CA LEU A 308 -9.62 -12.92 -23.49
C LEU A 308 -8.89 -14.04 -22.73
N ILE A 309 -7.90 -14.67 -23.38
CA ILE A 309 -7.08 -15.70 -22.77
C ILE A 309 -6.19 -15.09 -21.69
N TYR A 310 -5.61 -13.92 -21.95
CA TYR A 310 -4.87 -13.18 -20.93
C TYR A 310 -5.72 -12.96 -19.66
N TYR A 311 -6.96 -12.48 -19.80
CA TYR A 311 -7.83 -12.24 -18.64
C TYR A 311 -8.21 -13.53 -17.91
N ALA A 312 -8.67 -14.55 -18.65
CA ALA A 312 -9.09 -15.82 -18.06
C ALA A 312 -7.94 -16.50 -17.30
N VAL A 313 -6.76 -16.61 -17.94
CA VAL A 313 -5.59 -17.23 -17.34
C VAL A 313 -5.06 -16.40 -16.18
N SER A 314 -5.00 -15.06 -16.30
CA SER A 314 -4.57 -14.18 -15.20
C SER A 314 -5.47 -14.32 -13.97
N ILE A 315 -6.79 -14.31 -14.14
CA ILE A 315 -7.73 -14.42 -13.02
C ILE A 315 -7.60 -15.79 -12.34
N ALA A 316 -7.61 -16.87 -13.13
CA ALA A 316 -7.52 -18.23 -12.59
C ALA A 316 -6.19 -18.47 -11.86
N SER A 317 -5.07 -18.09 -12.46
CA SER A 317 -3.74 -18.27 -11.87
C SER A 317 -3.51 -17.40 -10.63
N VAL A 318 -3.96 -16.15 -10.62
CA VAL A 318 -3.85 -15.29 -9.44
C VAL A 318 -4.74 -15.82 -8.31
N ALA A 319 -5.97 -16.27 -8.61
CA ALA A 319 -6.83 -16.92 -7.64
C ALA A 319 -6.17 -18.20 -7.06
N ALA A 320 -5.52 -19.01 -7.90
CA ALA A 320 -4.77 -20.18 -7.46
C ALA A 320 -3.58 -19.81 -6.57
N ILE A 321 -2.81 -18.77 -6.90
CA ILE A 321 -1.72 -18.26 -6.06
C ILE A 321 -2.27 -17.79 -4.71
N ILE A 322 -3.35 -17.01 -4.69
CA ILE A 322 -3.97 -16.54 -3.44
C ILE A 322 -4.45 -17.74 -2.61
N ALA A 323 -5.13 -18.71 -3.21
CA ALA A 323 -5.57 -19.91 -2.52
C ALA A 323 -4.38 -20.71 -1.94
N LEU A 324 -3.29 -20.84 -2.69
CA LEU A 324 -2.06 -21.47 -2.23
C LEU A 324 -1.44 -20.71 -1.04
N LEU A 325 -1.39 -19.38 -1.10
CA LEU A 325 -0.90 -18.53 -0.01
C LEU A 325 -1.82 -18.59 1.22
N ILE A 326 -3.12 -18.79 1.05
CA ILE A 326 -4.02 -19.02 2.19
C ILE A 326 -3.73 -20.39 2.81
N TRP A 327 -3.58 -21.41 1.97
CA TRP A 327 -3.33 -22.78 2.41
C TRP A 327 -1.97 -22.94 3.10
N LEU A 328 -0.93 -22.26 2.63
CA LEU A 328 0.43 -22.31 3.21
C LEU A 328 0.55 -21.55 4.54
N GLU A 329 -0.40 -20.67 4.86
CA GLU A 329 -0.34 -19.84 6.06
C GLU A 329 -0.31 -20.72 7.32
N ASN A 330 0.69 -20.51 8.18
CA ASN A 330 0.90 -21.24 9.42
C ASN A 330 1.18 -22.76 9.28
N LYS A 331 1.35 -23.29 8.06
CA LYS A 331 1.65 -24.71 7.86
C LYS A 331 3.12 -25.06 8.11
N PHE A 332 4.03 -24.23 7.63
CA PHE A 332 5.46 -24.48 7.71
C PHE A 332 6.20 -23.29 8.33
N VAL A 333 7.07 -23.56 9.30
CA VAL A 333 7.87 -22.52 9.98
C VAL A 333 8.71 -21.73 8.98
N VAL A 334 9.33 -22.43 8.02
CA VAL A 334 10.17 -21.81 6.98
C VAL A 334 9.34 -20.85 6.12
N THR A 335 8.20 -21.30 5.61
CA THR A 335 7.33 -20.47 4.77
C THR A 335 6.79 -19.27 5.56
N ASN A 336 6.37 -19.45 6.81
CA ASN A 336 5.93 -18.35 7.68
C ASN A 336 7.00 -17.25 7.81
N LYS A 337 8.25 -17.64 8.01
CA LYS A 337 9.36 -16.71 8.17
C LYS A 337 9.76 -16.05 6.84
N LEU A 338 9.87 -16.83 5.77
CA LEU A 338 10.38 -16.37 4.48
C LEU A 338 9.34 -15.61 3.64
N VAL A 339 8.09 -16.06 3.65
CA VAL A 339 7.02 -15.55 2.76
C VAL A 339 6.09 -14.57 3.49
N TYR A 340 5.78 -14.83 4.77
CA TYR A 340 4.84 -14.01 5.54
C TYR A 340 5.53 -13.01 6.47
N GLY A 341 6.82 -13.21 6.77
CA GLY A 341 7.57 -12.38 7.72
C GLY A 341 7.09 -12.50 9.16
N ASN A 342 6.58 -13.68 9.53
CA ASN A 342 6.07 -14.01 10.87
C ASN A 342 7.16 -14.53 11.81
#